data_AF-A0A6P0UFR8-F1
#
_entry.id   AF-A0A6P0UFR8-F1
#
_cell.length_a   1.000
_cell.length_b   1.000
_cell.length_c   1.000
_cell.angle_alpha   90.00
_cell.angle_beta   90.00
_cell.angle_gamma   90.00
#
_symmetry.space_group_name_H-M   'P 1'
#
loop_
_entity.id
_entity.type
_entity.pdbx_description
1 polymer ?
#
loop_
_entity_poly.entity_id
_entity_poly.type
_entity_poly.pdbx_seq_one_letter_code
_entity_poly.pdbx_strand_id
1 'polypeptide(L)'
;MRALILIPIFLIFGCKSQWIHHNEKFTKRLDKSARLVQQKDSIIRENYFLKLKLYQDKTNSILTVQYRFDSIMDIQSKFYFKDSILIKYESKGVEALLYKSSRKKEQPYAKLIDQVAYVNQKNKGVLKEREIGLFNYSKLDETYRKLEKVNYATKDLDSLYYHKLIREYTDIIEEHFKK
;
A
#
# COMPACT_ATOMS: atom_id res chain seq x y z
N MET A 1 7.59 -5.71 -46.83
CA MET A 1 8.26 -5.89 -45.52
C MET A 1 7.78 -4.84 -44.51
N ARG A 2 6.65 -5.05 -43.82
CA ARG A 2 6.17 -4.13 -42.74
C ARG A 2 5.29 -4.83 -41.68
N ALA A 3 5.58 -6.09 -41.33
CA ALA A 3 4.76 -6.86 -40.38
C ALA A 3 5.54 -7.42 -39.16
N LEU A 4 6.75 -6.93 -38.89
CA LEU A 4 7.63 -7.49 -37.85
C LEU A 4 7.78 -6.63 -36.58
N ILE A 5 7.07 -5.51 -36.48
CA ILE A 5 7.22 -4.56 -35.36
C ILE A 5 6.15 -4.77 -34.25
N LEU A 6 5.11 -5.59 -34.48
CA LEU A 6 4.05 -5.84 -33.49
C LEU A 6 4.35 -6.94 -32.46
N ILE A 7 5.26 -7.87 -32.77
CA ILE A 7 5.65 -8.99 -31.90
C ILE A 7 6.36 -8.54 -30.60
N PRO A 8 7.32 -7.58 -30.61
CA PRO A 8 8.00 -7.19 -29.38
C PRO A 8 7.08 -6.48 -28.37
N ILE A 9 6.04 -5.78 -28.84
CA ILE A 9 5.09 -5.07 -27.97
C ILE A 9 4.29 -6.10 -27.13
N PHE A 10 3.77 -7.16 -27.75
CA PHE A 10 3.02 -8.21 -27.04
C PHE A 10 3.87 -8.99 -26.02
N LEU A 11 5.15 -9.24 -26.31
CA LEU A 11 6.06 -9.91 -25.37
C LEU A 11 6.34 -9.07 -24.12
N ILE A 12 6.52 -7.76 -24.27
CA ILE A 12 6.84 -6.85 -23.15
C ILE A 12 5.63 -6.68 -22.21
N PHE A 13 4.42 -6.54 -22.76
CA PHE A 13 3.19 -6.46 -21.95
C PHE A 13 2.83 -7.80 -21.29
N GLY A 14 3.07 -8.93 -21.97
CA GLY A 14 2.87 -10.27 -21.41
C GLY A 14 3.76 -10.56 -20.20
N CYS A 15 5.04 -10.21 -20.26
CA CYS A 15 5.97 -10.43 -19.15
C CYS A 15 5.61 -9.62 -17.90
N LYS A 16 5.22 -8.33 -18.02
CA LYS A 16 4.82 -7.52 -16.85
C LYS A 16 3.60 -8.13 -16.12
N SER A 17 2.66 -8.70 -16.87
CA SER A 17 1.44 -9.30 -16.32
C SER A 17 1.72 -10.60 -15.54
N GLN A 18 2.61 -11.45 -16.04
CA GLN A 18 2.87 -12.77 -15.45
C GLN A 18 3.44 -12.73 -14.03
N TRP A 19 4.45 -11.88 -13.78
CA TRP A 19 5.07 -11.82 -12.45
C TRP A 19 4.16 -11.12 -11.43
N ILE A 20 3.34 -10.13 -11.84
CA ILE A 20 2.32 -9.53 -10.97
C ILE A 20 1.32 -10.60 -10.53
N HIS A 21 0.81 -11.40 -11.48
CA HIS A 21 -0.10 -12.50 -11.17
C HIS A 21 0.54 -13.54 -10.22
N HIS A 22 1.83 -13.83 -10.40
CA HIS A 22 2.58 -14.68 -9.47
C HIS A 22 2.62 -14.09 -8.05
N ASN A 23 2.93 -12.80 -7.91
CA ASN A 23 2.93 -12.12 -6.61
C ASN A 23 1.54 -12.11 -5.97
N GLU A 24 0.47 -11.93 -6.74
CA GLU A 24 -0.91 -12.01 -6.23
C GLU A 24 -1.26 -13.40 -5.71
N LYS A 25 -0.92 -14.45 -6.47
CA LYS A 25 -1.15 -15.84 -6.04
C LYS A 25 -0.33 -16.17 -4.80
N PHE A 26 0.91 -15.71 -4.73
CA PHE A 26 1.77 -15.89 -3.56
C PHE A 26 1.20 -15.17 -2.33
N THR A 27 0.85 -13.88 -2.45
CA THR A 27 0.32 -13.09 -1.31
C THR A 27 -1.00 -13.66 -0.79
N LYS A 28 -1.91 -14.09 -1.68
CA LYS A 28 -3.14 -14.80 -1.28
C LYS A 28 -2.89 -16.11 -0.54
N ARG A 29 -1.82 -16.84 -0.89
CA ARG A 29 -1.42 -18.04 -0.15
C ARG A 29 -0.84 -17.69 1.21
N LEU A 30 0.03 -16.68 1.25
CA LEU A 30 0.68 -16.23 2.48
C LEU A 30 -0.35 -15.69 3.49
N ASP A 31 -1.38 -14.96 3.06
CA ASP A 31 -2.48 -14.53 3.93
C ASP A 31 -3.20 -15.71 4.62
N LYS A 32 -3.17 -16.90 4.01
CA LYS A 32 -3.81 -18.11 4.56
C LYS A 32 -2.87 -18.95 5.42
N SER A 33 -1.57 -18.94 5.13
CA SER A 33 -0.58 -19.80 5.81
C SER A 33 0.20 -19.09 6.91
N ALA A 34 0.39 -17.77 6.81
CA ALA A 34 1.15 -17.00 7.78
C ALA A 34 0.45 -16.93 9.13
N ARG A 35 1.23 -17.09 10.19
CA ARG A 35 0.75 -17.01 11.58
C ARG A 35 1.23 -15.73 12.23
N LEU A 36 0.39 -15.14 13.07
CA LEU A 36 0.77 -13.98 13.86
C LEU A 36 1.90 -14.37 14.82
N VAL A 37 3.03 -13.67 14.74
CA VAL A 37 4.19 -13.91 15.61
C VAL A 37 4.41 -12.79 16.60
N GLN A 38 4.09 -11.55 16.22
CA GLN A 38 4.23 -10.39 17.09
C GLN A 38 3.10 -9.39 16.82
N GLN A 39 2.64 -8.72 17.87
CA GLN A 39 1.67 -7.65 17.80
C GLN A 39 2.06 -6.56 18.78
N LYS A 40 1.92 -5.30 18.36
CA LYS A 40 2.08 -4.13 19.21
C LYS A 40 0.92 -3.19 18.96
N ASP A 41 0.16 -2.92 20.01
CA ASP A 41 -0.92 -1.95 20.00
C ASP A 41 -0.48 -0.80 20.93
N SER A 42 -0.50 0.43 20.44
CA SER A 42 -0.18 1.62 21.22
C SER A 42 -1.29 2.63 21.06
N ILE A 43 -1.95 2.95 22.17
CA ILE A 43 -2.86 4.08 22.28
C ILE A 43 -2.04 5.21 22.89
N ILE A 44 -1.70 6.22 22.08
CA ILE A 44 -0.90 7.36 22.56
C ILE A 44 -1.82 8.41 23.18
N ARG A 45 -3.03 8.61 22.61
CA ARG A 45 -4.13 9.47 23.09
C ARG A 45 -5.46 8.89 22.63
N GLU A 46 -6.60 9.34 23.17
CA GLU A 46 -7.94 8.81 22.82
C GLU A 46 -8.17 8.65 21.29
N ASN A 47 -7.71 9.63 20.51
CA ASN A 47 -7.89 9.66 19.06
C ASN A 47 -6.63 9.27 18.26
N TYR A 48 -5.56 8.82 18.92
CA TYR A 48 -4.34 8.35 18.27
C TYR A 48 -4.11 6.88 18.63
N PHE A 49 -4.14 6.01 17.61
CA PHE A 49 -3.68 4.64 17.78
C PHE A 49 -2.76 4.18 16.67
N LEU A 50 -1.79 3.36 17.07
CA LEU A 50 -0.92 2.60 16.20
C LEU A 50 -1.12 1.12 16.51
N LYS A 51 -1.37 0.32 15.47
CA LYS A 51 -1.51 -1.13 15.57
C LYS A 51 -0.61 -1.80 14.56
N LEU A 52 0.31 -2.60 15.05
CA LEU A 52 1.30 -3.31 14.29
C LEU A 52 1.10 -4.81 14.48
N LYS A 53 1.07 -5.57 13.38
CA LYS A 53 1.01 -7.03 13.41
C LYS A 53 2.02 -7.61 12.44
N LEU A 54 2.90 -8.46 12.94
CA LEU A 54 3.85 -9.22 12.13
C LEU A 54 3.39 -10.67 12.05
N TYR A 55 3.23 -11.15 10.83
CA TYR A 55 2.89 -12.54 10.51
C TYR A 55 4.07 -13.18 9.77
N GLN A 56 4.30 -14.48 10.00
CA GLN A 56 5.38 -15.23 9.35
C GLN A 56 4.94 -16.61 8.87
N ASP A 57 5.52 -17.06 7.75
CA ASP A 57 5.48 -18.43 7.22
C ASP A 57 6.86 -18.77 6.61
N LYS A 58 7.65 -19.56 7.35
CA LYS A 58 9.05 -19.87 7.01
C LYS A 58 9.87 -18.58 6.83
N THR A 59 10.38 -18.34 5.62
CA THR A 59 11.19 -17.18 5.23
C THR A 59 10.36 -15.97 4.76
N ASN A 60 9.03 -16.06 4.82
CA ASN A 60 8.11 -15.05 4.31
C ASN A 60 7.39 -14.35 5.46
N SER A 61 7.04 -13.07 5.26
CA SER A 61 6.37 -12.30 6.29
C SER A 61 5.36 -11.30 5.75
N ILE A 62 4.39 -10.96 6.59
CA ILE A 62 3.45 -9.86 6.38
C ILE A 62 3.56 -8.91 7.56
N LEU A 63 3.89 -7.64 7.32
CA LEU A 63 3.71 -6.58 8.31
C LEU A 63 2.43 -5.83 7.98
N THR A 64 1.48 -5.81 8.91
CA THR A 64 0.31 -4.94 8.86
C THR A 64 0.51 -3.77 9.79
N VAL A 65 0.28 -2.56 9.29
CA VAL A 65 0.36 -1.30 10.01
C VAL A 65 -1.01 -0.65 9.91
N GLN A 66 -1.58 -0.25 11.04
CA GLN A 66 -2.77 0.59 11.05
C GLN A 66 -2.49 1.79 11.93
N TYR A 67 -2.69 2.96 11.34
CA TYR A 67 -2.50 4.25 11.99
C TYR A 67 -3.81 5.02 11.90
N ARG A 68 -4.33 5.48 13.04
CA ARG A 68 -5.46 6.41 13.09
C ARG A 68 -5.10 7.62 13.91
N PHE A 69 -5.44 8.78 13.37
CA PHE A 69 -5.40 10.06 14.05
C PHE A 69 -6.68 10.84 13.77
N ASP A 70 -7.58 10.82 14.75
CA ASP A 70 -8.90 11.45 14.68
C ASP A 70 -9.65 11.04 13.40
N SER A 71 -10.53 11.91 12.91
CA SER A 71 -11.25 11.83 11.64
C SER A 71 -10.39 12.22 10.43
N ILE A 72 -9.14 12.66 10.64
CA ILE A 72 -8.30 13.19 9.56
C ILE A 72 -7.33 12.18 8.98
N MET A 73 -7.07 11.07 9.69
CA MET A 73 -6.21 10.00 9.20
C MET A 73 -6.66 8.65 9.73
N ASP A 74 -6.84 7.68 8.84
CA ASP A 74 -7.04 6.26 9.17
C ASP A 74 -6.49 5.47 8.00
N ILE A 75 -5.23 5.04 8.09
CA ILE A 75 -4.52 4.33 7.04
C ILE A 75 -4.19 2.93 7.53
N GLN A 76 -4.52 1.95 6.69
CA GLN A 76 -4.04 0.59 6.84
C GLN A 76 -3.06 0.27 5.71
N SER A 77 -1.85 -0.12 6.07
CA SER A 77 -0.82 -0.59 5.14
C SER A 77 -0.43 -2.03 5.40
N LYS A 78 -0.02 -2.73 4.34
CA LYS A 78 0.52 -4.09 4.41
C LYS A 78 1.78 -4.22 3.57
N PHE A 79 2.81 -4.80 4.15
CA PHE A 79 4.06 -5.13 3.47
C PHE A 79 4.19 -6.64 3.37
N TYR A 80 4.35 -7.16 2.16
CA TYR A 80 4.53 -8.58 1.89
C TYR A 80 5.97 -8.84 1.47
N PHE A 81 6.66 -9.68 2.25
CA PHE A 81 8.04 -10.08 1.99
C PHE A 81 8.13 -11.56 1.64
N LYS A 82 8.95 -11.86 0.64
CA LYS A 82 9.37 -13.20 0.26
C LYS A 82 10.88 -13.26 0.33
N ASP A 83 11.42 -14.14 1.19
CA ASP A 83 12.88 -14.30 1.36
C ASP A 83 13.59 -12.95 1.60
N SER A 84 13.04 -12.11 2.48
CA SER A 84 13.50 -10.73 2.78
C SER A 84 13.39 -9.70 1.65
N ILE A 85 12.75 -10.05 0.52
CA ILE A 85 12.49 -9.12 -0.58
C ILE A 85 11.03 -8.67 -0.52
N LEU A 86 10.80 -7.35 -0.51
CA LEU A 86 9.47 -6.77 -0.67
C LEU A 86 8.94 -7.10 -2.06
N ILE A 87 7.78 -7.77 -2.12
CA ILE A 87 7.13 -8.18 -3.39
C ILE A 87 5.80 -7.47 -3.65
N LYS A 88 5.14 -7.00 -2.58
CA LYS A 88 3.88 -6.29 -2.65
C LYS A 88 3.73 -5.35 -1.44
N TYR A 89 3.22 -4.16 -1.71
CA TYR A 89 2.77 -3.21 -0.69
C TYR A 89 1.34 -2.80 -1.00
N GLU A 90 0.51 -2.71 0.02
CA GLU A 90 -0.86 -2.20 -0.06
C GLU A 90 -1.02 -1.07 0.95
N SER A 91 -1.73 -0.02 0.58
CA SER A 91 -2.13 1.05 1.50
C SER A 91 -3.50 1.57 1.14
N LYS A 92 -4.38 1.66 2.11
CA LYS A 92 -5.75 2.15 1.91
C LYS A 92 -6.23 2.91 3.12
N GLY A 93 -7.07 3.91 2.88
CA GLY A 93 -7.71 4.66 3.95
C GLY A 93 -7.71 6.16 3.74
N VAL A 94 -7.90 6.90 4.83
CA VAL A 94 -7.95 8.35 4.86
C VAL A 94 -6.56 8.90 5.14
N GLU A 95 -6.02 9.68 4.21
CA GLU A 95 -4.76 10.40 4.34
C GLU A 95 -5.03 11.89 4.48
N ALA A 96 -4.54 12.51 5.56
CA ALA A 96 -4.68 13.94 5.78
C ALA A 96 -3.96 14.73 4.68
N LEU A 97 -4.61 15.78 4.18
CA LEU A 97 -3.94 16.76 3.32
C LEU A 97 -3.31 17.83 4.21
N LEU A 98 -2.11 18.31 3.87
CA LEU A 98 -1.39 19.37 4.61
C LEU A 98 -2.35 20.51 4.98
N TYR A 99 -2.49 20.75 6.28
CA TYR A 99 -3.47 21.67 6.84
C TYR A 99 -3.06 23.12 6.52
N LYS A 100 -3.83 23.81 5.66
CA LYS A 100 -3.77 25.27 5.56
C LYS A 100 -4.71 25.85 6.61
N SER A 101 -4.24 26.83 7.38
CA SER A 101 -4.99 27.53 8.44
C SER A 101 -6.33 28.12 7.97
N SER A 102 -6.50 28.35 6.66
CA SER A 102 -7.77 28.74 6.04
C SER A 102 -8.12 27.83 4.85
N ARG A 103 -8.88 26.76 5.09
CA ARG A 103 -9.42 25.89 4.04
C ARG A 103 -10.72 26.48 3.47
N LYS A 104 -10.82 26.62 2.15
CA LYS A 104 -12.12 26.94 1.49
C LYS A 104 -13.05 25.72 1.61
N LYS A 105 -14.35 25.91 1.76
CA LYS A 105 -15.33 24.80 1.85
C LYS A 105 -15.24 23.80 0.68
N GLU A 106 -14.83 24.29 -0.48
CA GLU A 106 -14.64 23.52 -1.72
C GLU A 106 -13.30 22.77 -1.80
N GLN A 107 -12.46 22.84 -0.77
CA GLN A 107 -11.21 22.08 -0.73
C GLN A 107 -11.37 20.86 0.18
N PRO A 108 -10.94 19.66 -0.23
CA PRO A 108 -10.94 18.50 0.65
C PRO A 108 -9.97 18.70 1.83
N TYR A 109 -10.26 18.13 2.99
CA TYR A 109 -9.35 18.18 4.16
C TYR A 109 -8.45 16.95 4.23
N ALA A 110 -8.89 15.85 3.63
CA ALA A 110 -8.17 14.61 3.51
C ALA A 110 -8.45 14.02 2.13
N LYS A 111 -7.75 12.96 1.78
CA LYS A 111 -8.07 12.15 0.62
C LYS A 111 -8.24 10.70 1.03
N LEU A 112 -9.15 10.03 0.36
CA LEU A 112 -9.28 8.59 0.46
C LEU A 112 -8.37 7.97 -0.60
N ILE A 113 -7.45 7.12 -0.18
CA ILE A 113 -6.46 6.47 -1.03
C ILE A 113 -6.66 4.96 -1.08
N ASP A 114 -6.29 4.38 -2.21
CA ASP A 114 -6.13 2.95 -2.40
C ASP A 114 -4.95 2.72 -3.36
N GLN A 115 -3.88 2.16 -2.80
CA GLN A 115 -2.58 2.00 -3.43
C GLN A 115 -2.14 0.55 -3.34
N VAL A 116 -1.67 0.02 -4.46
CA VAL A 116 -1.04 -1.30 -4.54
C VAL A 116 0.23 -1.19 -5.37
N ALA A 117 1.37 -1.45 -4.73
CA ALA A 117 2.66 -1.57 -5.40
C ALA A 117 3.03 -3.05 -5.53
N TYR A 118 3.39 -3.47 -6.74
CA TYR A 118 4.01 -4.76 -7.01
C TYR A 118 5.47 -4.53 -7.33
N VAL A 119 6.36 -5.29 -6.68
CA VAL A 119 7.81 -5.13 -6.82
C VAL A 119 8.41 -6.41 -7.39
N ASN A 120 9.33 -6.26 -8.35
CA ASN A 120 10.11 -7.34 -8.91
C ASN A 120 11.51 -7.42 -8.28
N GLN A 121 12.27 -8.46 -8.61
CA GLN A 121 13.62 -8.69 -8.05
C GLN A 121 14.65 -7.61 -8.39
N LYS A 122 14.37 -6.70 -9.33
CA LYS A 122 15.27 -5.60 -9.72
C LYS A 122 14.94 -4.30 -8.98
N ASN A 123 14.19 -4.34 -7.88
CA ASN A 123 13.74 -3.17 -7.11
C ASN A 123 12.97 -2.15 -7.96
N LYS A 124 12.29 -2.64 -9.00
CA LYS A 124 11.38 -1.88 -9.86
C LYS A 124 10.02 -2.54 -9.81
N GLY A 125 9.01 -1.88 -10.34
CA GLY A 125 7.68 -2.45 -10.25
C GLY A 125 6.59 -1.67 -10.95
N VAL A 126 5.38 -1.89 -10.48
CA VAL A 126 4.18 -1.18 -10.91
C VAL A 126 3.45 -0.69 -9.67
N LEU A 127 3.18 0.60 -9.62
CA LEU A 127 2.31 1.21 -8.62
C LEU A 127 0.97 1.51 -9.29
N LYS A 128 -0.09 0.92 -8.73
CA LYS A 128 -1.48 1.24 -9.03
C LYS A 128 -2.02 2.09 -7.90
N GLU A 129 -2.54 3.27 -8.21
CA GLU A 129 -3.12 4.16 -7.21
C GLU A 129 -4.42 4.77 -7.72
N ARG A 130 -5.35 4.97 -6.80
CA ARG A 130 -6.53 5.81 -7.01
C ARG A 130 -6.78 6.60 -5.74
N GLU A 131 -7.29 7.81 -5.92
CA GLU A 131 -7.60 8.69 -4.82
C GLU A 131 -8.83 9.54 -5.13
N ILE A 132 -9.52 9.97 -4.08
CA ILE A 132 -10.61 10.94 -4.16
C ILE A 132 -10.57 11.86 -2.93
N GLY A 133 -10.88 13.15 -3.13
CA GLY A 133 -10.94 14.10 -2.03
C GLY A 133 -12.07 13.80 -1.04
N LEU A 134 -11.79 13.94 0.25
CA LEU A 134 -12.75 13.83 1.34
C LEU A 134 -13.05 15.21 1.92
N PHE A 135 -14.32 15.60 1.84
CA PHE A 135 -14.78 16.94 2.24
C PHE A 135 -15.41 16.96 3.64
N ASN A 136 -16.08 15.87 4.01
CA ASN A 136 -16.72 15.64 5.29
C ASN A 136 -16.59 14.17 5.70
N TYR A 137 -16.13 13.90 6.93
CA TYR A 137 -15.98 12.54 7.47
C TYR A 137 -17.30 11.76 7.54
N SER A 138 -18.44 12.45 7.77
CA SER A 138 -19.74 11.77 7.83
C SER A 138 -20.17 11.13 6.50
N LYS A 139 -19.51 11.49 5.38
CA LYS A 139 -19.73 10.91 4.05
C LYS A 139 -18.66 9.89 3.65
N LEU A 140 -17.90 9.36 4.61
CA LEU A 140 -16.78 8.46 4.34
C LEU A 140 -17.24 7.22 3.54
N ASP A 141 -18.31 6.54 3.96
CA ASP A 141 -18.82 5.34 3.28
C ASP A 141 -19.28 5.61 1.84
N GLU A 142 -19.96 6.73 1.63
CA GLU A 142 -20.35 7.18 0.29
C GLU A 142 -19.10 7.44 -0.57
N THR A 143 -18.06 8.02 0.02
CA THR A 143 -16.79 8.34 -0.65
C THR A 143 -16.01 7.08 -0.99
N TYR A 144 -16.01 6.04 -0.13
CA TYR A 144 -15.47 4.72 -0.45
C TYR A 144 -16.12 4.10 -1.69
N ARG A 145 -17.46 4.10 -1.76
CA ARG A 145 -18.18 3.59 -2.94
C ARG A 145 -17.90 4.39 -4.21
N LYS A 146 -17.61 5.70 -4.08
CA LYS A 146 -17.17 6.52 -5.23
C LYS A 146 -15.75 6.15 -5.65
N LEU A 147 -14.82 5.98 -4.70
CA LEU A 147 -13.45 5.57 -4.98
C LEU A 147 -13.40 4.21 -5.71
N GLU A 148 -14.28 3.28 -5.35
CA GLU A 148 -14.37 1.97 -6.02
C GLU A 148 -14.65 2.06 -7.52
N LYS A 149 -15.35 3.12 -7.95
CA LYS A 149 -15.66 3.40 -9.36
C LYS A 149 -14.55 4.17 -10.08
N VAL A 150 -13.56 4.69 -9.35
CA VAL A 150 -12.39 5.35 -9.94
C VAL A 150 -11.41 4.30 -10.44
N ASN A 151 -11.01 4.42 -11.71
CA ASN A 151 -9.99 3.58 -12.32
C ASN A 151 -8.62 3.84 -11.69
N TYR A 152 -7.82 2.78 -11.53
CA TYR A 152 -6.44 2.93 -11.08
C TYR A 152 -5.59 3.66 -12.12
N ALA A 153 -4.90 4.72 -11.69
CA ALA A 153 -3.73 5.21 -12.38
C ALA A 153 -2.59 4.21 -12.18
N THR A 154 -1.92 3.83 -13.27
CA THR A 154 -0.81 2.87 -13.22
C THR A 154 0.47 3.58 -13.64
N LYS A 155 1.50 3.51 -12.79
CA LYS A 155 2.83 4.07 -13.08
C LYS A 155 3.92 3.05 -12.79
N ASP A 156 5.05 3.17 -13.49
CA ASP A 156 6.23 2.38 -13.19
C ASP A 156 6.78 2.82 -11.83
N LEU A 157 7.08 1.83 -10.99
CA LEU A 157 7.71 2.02 -9.69
C LEU A 157 9.23 1.99 -9.89
N ASP A 158 9.89 3.06 -9.49
CA ASP A 158 11.34 3.19 -9.56
C ASP A 158 12.04 2.69 -8.29
N SER A 159 13.37 2.64 -8.33
CA SER A 159 14.15 2.22 -7.18
C SER A 159 14.00 3.17 -6.00
N LEU A 160 13.78 4.47 -6.20
CA LEU A 160 13.64 5.43 -5.10
C LEU A 160 12.41 5.11 -4.26
N TYR A 161 11.27 4.82 -4.90
CA TYR A 161 10.05 4.42 -4.23
C TYR A 161 10.23 3.07 -3.50
N TYR A 162 10.94 2.11 -4.10
CA TYR A 162 11.29 0.86 -3.41
C TYR A 162 12.08 1.12 -2.12
N HIS A 163 13.15 1.90 -2.18
CA HIS A 163 13.97 2.20 -1.00
C HIS A 163 13.19 2.96 0.07
N LYS A 164 12.24 3.83 -0.34
CA LYS A 164 11.32 4.49 0.58
C LYS A 164 10.49 3.47 1.37
N LEU A 165 9.86 2.50 0.69
CA LEU A 165 9.06 1.47 1.36
C LEU A 165 9.91 0.56 2.27
N ILE A 166 11.12 0.21 1.85
CA ILE A 166 12.03 -0.59 2.68
C ILE A 166 12.46 0.19 3.92
N ARG A 167 12.74 1.49 3.79
CA ARG A 167 13.06 2.35 4.93
C ARG A 167 11.89 2.41 5.91
N GLU A 168 10.69 2.73 5.43
CA GLU A 168 9.48 2.76 6.27
C GLU A 168 9.27 1.43 7.01
N TYR A 169 9.43 0.29 6.32
CA TYR A 169 9.37 -1.02 6.96
C TYR A 169 10.44 -1.20 8.04
N THR A 170 11.69 -0.86 7.72
CA THR A 170 12.84 -1.07 8.60
C THR A 170 12.70 -0.22 9.87
N ASP A 171 12.37 1.06 9.72
CA ASP A 171 12.14 1.98 10.83
C ASP A 171 11.07 1.41 11.79
N ILE A 172 9.95 0.90 11.25
CA ILE A 172 8.90 0.26 12.07
C ILE A 172 9.42 -0.98 12.80
N ILE A 173 10.15 -1.87 12.11
CA ILE A 173 10.69 -3.09 12.74
C ILE A 173 11.67 -2.73 13.86
N GLU A 174 12.54 -1.75 13.65
CA GLU A 174 13.57 -1.36 14.61
C GLU A 174 12.99 -0.64 15.83
N GLU A 175 12.05 0.28 15.63
CA GLU A 175 11.43 1.02 16.73
C GLU A 175 10.44 0.18 17.55
N HIS A 176 9.81 -0.82 16.92
CA HIS A 176 8.68 -1.50 17.54
C HIS A 176 8.88 -2.98 17.87
N PHE A 177 9.78 -3.68 17.19
CA PHE A 177 9.92 -5.13 17.32
C PHE A 177 11.33 -5.61 17.68
N LYS A 178 12.39 -4.84 17.40
CA LYS A 178 13.73 -5.11 17.93
C LYS A 178 13.86 -4.47 19.32
N LYS A 179 14.10 -5.29 20.34
CA LYS A 179 14.62 -4.90 21.66
C LYS A 179 15.86 -5.71 21.93
#